data_AF-A0A7Y9DP46-F1
#
_entry.id   AF-A0A7Y9DP46-F1
#
_cell.length_a   1.000
_cell.length_b   1.000
_cell.length_c   1.000
_cell.angle_alpha   90.00
_cell.angle_beta   90.00
_cell.angle_gamma   90.00
#
_symmetry.space_group_name_H-M   'P 1'
#
loop_
_entity.id
_entity.type
_entity.pdbx_description
1 polymer ?
#
loop_
_entity_poly.entity_id
_entity_poly.type
_entity_poly.pdbx_seq_one_letter_code
_entity_poly.pdbx_strand_id
1 'polypeptide(L)'
;MDVQDALAMARGLVAQHGLDGWTVVLDRARTRAGVCRADRRQIGLSGPLTALHAEAEVRDTVLHEIAHALVGPGHGHDAVWRATARHIGCSGERTSSGPRVAGPWVGTCPAGHVTTRHRRPARVLSCGRCGPGFDPGNVVRWTFGGEPVPAAAMPASYRADVELLRTGTAGTGGAAGPGPRLPVGSWVRVGGGGPHAGSTGQVVALGRSRYRVRTRGGVLTVPFALADPLPGPRTGPSPGPVG
;
A
#
# COMPACT_ATOMS: atom_id res chain seq x y z
N MET A 1 2.78 4.44 27.65
CA MET A 1 3.88 4.75 28.59
C MET A 1 3.97 6.26 28.73
N ASP A 2 4.39 6.81 29.87
CA ASP A 2 4.70 8.25 29.92
C ASP A 2 5.85 8.59 28.96
N VAL A 3 5.76 9.75 28.32
CA VAL A 3 6.70 10.15 27.26
C VAL A 3 8.08 10.50 27.83
N GLN A 4 8.17 11.02 29.05
CA GLN A 4 9.45 11.31 29.71
C GLN A 4 10.14 10.01 30.14
N ASP A 5 9.38 9.05 30.67
CA ASP A 5 9.90 7.72 31.00
C ASP A 5 10.44 7.03 29.75
N ALA A 6 9.73 7.12 28.63
CA ALA A 6 10.18 6.57 27.35
C ALA A 6 11.50 7.21 26.87
N LEU A 7 11.65 8.53 27.04
CA LEU A 7 12.90 9.22 26.72
C LEU A 7 14.06 8.81 27.63
N ALA A 8 13.80 8.64 28.93
CA ALA A 8 14.80 8.17 29.88
C ALA A 8 15.26 6.75 29.54
N MET A 9 14.31 5.83 29.32
CA MET A 9 14.58 4.47 28.85
C MET A 9 15.39 4.46 27.56
N ALA A 10 14.98 5.26 26.57
CA ALA A 10 15.66 5.30 25.28
C ALA A 10 17.10 5.81 25.38
N ARG A 11 17.36 6.84 26.20
CA ARG A 11 18.72 7.31 26.46
C ARG A 11 19.57 6.23 27.14
N GLY A 12 19.00 5.52 28.12
CA GLY A 12 19.66 4.40 28.77
C GLY A 12 20.06 3.30 27.80
N LEU A 13 19.15 2.93 26.88
CA LEU A 13 19.42 1.94 25.83
C LEU A 13 20.49 2.39 24.83
N VAL A 14 20.44 3.65 24.39
CA VAL A 14 21.47 4.22 23.50
C VAL A 14 22.85 4.12 24.14
N ALA A 15 22.96 4.49 25.42
CA ALA A 15 24.22 4.37 26.17
C ALA A 15 24.65 2.90 26.36
N GLN A 16 23.71 2.01 26.70
CA GLN A 16 23.97 0.58 26.87
C GLN A 16 24.59 -0.07 25.61
N HIS A 17 24.22 0.41 24.43
CA HIS A 17 24.68 -0.13 23.15
C HIS A 17 25.86 0.65 22.53
N GLY A 18 26.54 1.52 23.29
CA GLY A 18 27.76 2.18 22.85
C GLY A 18 27.57 3.19 21.71
N LEU A 19 26.37 3.75 21.57
CA LEU A 19 26.07 4.76 20.56
C LEU A 19 26.47 6.16 21.04
N ASP A 20 27.76 6.37 21.24
CA ASP A 20 28.31 7.64 21.71
C ASP A 20 28.03 8.80 20.74
N GLY A 21 27.62 9.93 21.29
CA GLY A 21 27.22 11.11 20.52
C GLY A 21 25.86 11.00 19.83
N TRP A 22 25.11 9.90 20.05
CA TRP A 22 23.72 9.81 19.60
C TRP A 22 22.76 10.48 20.58
N THR A 23 21.69 11.05 20.04
CA THR A 23 20.66 11.73 20.82
C THR A 23 19.29 11.11 20.59
N VAL A 24 18.43 11.17 21.60
CA VAL A 24 17.03 10.75 21.50
C VAL A 24 16.14 11.99 21.40
N VAL A 25 15.25 12.01 20.40
CA VAL A 25 14.34 13.14 20.14
C VAL A 25 12.90 12.68 20.02
N LEU A 26 11.97 13.59 20.32
CA LEU A 26 10.54 13.38 20.07
C LEU A 26 10.11 14.11 18.81
N ASP A 27 9.18 13.50 18.08
CA ASP A 27 8.44 14.18 17.04
C ASP A 27 6.93 13.91 17.12
N ARG A 28 6.19 14.54 16.22
CA ARG A 28 4.73 14.47 16.14
C ARG A 28 4.23 13.52 15.04
N ALA A 29 5.04 12.55 14.62
CA ALA A 29 4.58 11.55 13.67
C ALA A 29 3.39 10.78 14.25
N ARG A 30 2.45 10.37 13.39
CA ARG A 30 1.23 9.64 13.81
C ARG A 30 1.13 8.24 13.22
N THR A 31 2.06 7.89 12.33
CA THR A 31 2.05 6.65 11.54
C THR A 31 3.33 5.83 11.67
N ARG A 32 4.40 6.39 12.25
CA ARG A 32 5.67 5.70 12.52
C ARG A 32 6.01 5.90 13.99
N ALA A 33 6.30 4.80 14.70
CA ALA A 33 6.59 4.83 16.12
C ALA A 33 8.03 5.32 16.40
N GLY A 34 9.00 4.87 15.60
CA GLY A 34 10.41 5.22 15.68
C GLY A 34 10.97 5.74 14.35
N VAL A 35 12.19 6.26 14.40
CA VAL A 35 13.06 6.49 13.22
C VAL A 35 14.53 6.62 13.64
N CYS A 36 15.41 5.95 12.91
CA CYS A 36 16.86 6.19 12.96
C CYS A 36 17.28 7.24 11.92
N ARG A 37 18.01 8.27 12.36
CA ARG A 37 18.58 9.34 11.52
C ARG A 37 20.10 9.29 11.64
N ALA A 38 20.72 8.38 10.89
CA ALA A 38 22.16 8.13 10.96
C ALA A 38 23.01 9.35 10.58
N ASP A 39 22.54 10.17 9.63
CA ASP A 39 23.14 11.45 9.21
C ASP A 39 23.35 12.42 10.40
N ARG A 40 22.41 12.40 11.35
CA ARG A 40 22.37 13.30 12.51
C ARG A 40 22.67 12.60 13.83
N ARG A 41 22.97 11.30 13.81
CA ARG A 41 23.11 10.45 15.01
C ARG A 41 21.93 10.63 15.97
N GLN A 42 20.72 10.44 15.45
CA GLN A 42 19.48 10.63 16.20
C GLN A 42 18.56 9.42 16.15
N ILE A 43 18.04 9.03 17.31
CA ILE A 43 16.90 8.13 17.44
C ILE A 43 15.66 8.97 17.74
N GLY A 44 14.67 8.93 16.85
CA GLY A 44 13.41 9.67 17.00
C GLY A 44 12.28 8.75 17.46
N LEU A 45 11.47 9.22 18.40
CA LEU A 45 10.22 8.58 18.82
C LEU A 45 9.02 9.48 18.54
N SER A 46 7.91 8.88 18.15
CA SER A 46 6.62 9.58 18.03
C SER A 46 6.01 9.76 19.42
N GLY A 47 5.95 11.01 19.91
CA GLY A 47 5.26 11.30 21.17
C GLY A 47 3.81 10.79 21.20
N PRO A 48 2.99 11.04 20.16
CA PRO A 48 1.62 10.53 20.10
C PRO A 48 1.50 9.01 20.16
N LEU A 49 2.38 8.25 19.52
CA LEU A 49 2.31 6.78 19.53
C LEU A 49 2.90 6.21 20.83
N THR A 50 4.00 6.78 21.34
CA THR A 50 4.59 6.37 22.63
C THR A 50 3.58 6.42 23.78
N ALA A 51 2.72 7.45 23.81
CA ALA A 51 1.67 7.57 24.82
C ALA A 51 0.62 6.43 24.74
N LEU A 52 0.38 5.87 23.54
CA LEU A 52 -0.61 4.81 23.30
C LEU A 52 -0.07 3.40 23.52
N HIS A 53 1.25 3.23 23.51
CA HIS A 53 1.90 1.93 23.57
C HIS A 53 2.30 1.52 25.00
N ALA A 54 2.28 0.22 25.26
CA ALA A 54 2.86 -0.34 26.48
C ALA A 54 4.39 -0.15 26.48
N GLU A 55 5.00 -0.11 27.67
CA GLU A 55 6.46 0.07 27.80
C GLU A 55 7.26 -0.93 26.96
N ALA A 56 6.88 -2.21 26.96
CA ALA A 56 7.55 -3.25 26.17
C ALA A 56 7.52 -2.96 24.66
N GLU A 57 6.42 -2.41 24.12
CA GLU A 57 6.30 -2.05 22.70
C GLU A 57 7.16 -0.82 22.36
N VAL A 58 7.22 0.15 23.28
CA VAL A 58 8.09 1.33 23.13
C VAL A 58 9.56 0.92 23.19
N ARG A 59 9.90 0.03 24.13
CA ARG A 59 11.25 -0.55 24.25
C ARG A 59 11.65 -1.27 22.98
N ASP A 60 10.79 -2.13 22.43
CA ASP A 60 11.04 -2.83 21.18
C ASP A 60 11.26 -1.85 20.01
N THR A 61 10.47 -0.77 19.95
CA THR A 61 10.65 0.31 18.97
C THR A 61 12.02 0.98 19.12
N VAL A 62 12.45 1.30 20.33
CA VAL A 62 13.78 1.92 20.54
C VAL A 62 14.89 0.97 20.10
N LEU A 63 14.84 -0.30 20.51
CA LEU A 63 15.83 -1.30 20.13
C LEU A 63 15.85 -1.51 18.60
N HIS A 64 14.70 -1.46 17.93
CA HIS A 64 14.61 -1.48 16.48
C HIS A 64 15.43 -0.37 15.82
N GLU A 65 15.30 0.87 16.30
CA GLU A 65 16.03 2.01 15.74
C GLU A 65 17.51 1.98 16.13
N ILE A 66 17.86 1.49 17.32
CA ILE A 66 19.26 1.23 17.73
C ILE A 66 19.89 0.17 16.83
N ALA A 67 19.18 -0.90 16.48
CA ALA A 67 19.69 -1.90 15.55
C ALA A 67 20.06 -1.26 14.20
N HIS A 68 19.22 -0.38 13.66
CA HIS A 68 19.56 0.40 12.45
C HIS A 68 20.79 1.27 12.62
N ALA A 69 20.94 1.92 13.78
CA ALA A 69 22.12 2.73 14.08
C ALA A 69 23.42 1.89 14.11
N LEU A 70 23.35 0.66 14.64
CA LEU A 70 24.49 -0.24 14.77
C LEU A 70 24.92 -0.85 13.43
N VAL A 71 23.97 -1.24 12.57
CA VAL A 71 24.30 -1.85 11.27
C VAL A 71 24.58 -0.82 10.18
N GLY A 72 24.05 0.41 10.33
CA GLY A 72 24.25 1.50 9.38
C GLY A 72 23.26 1.52 8.21
N PRO A 73 23.24 2.61 7.42
CA PRO A 73 22.18 2.92 6.46
C PRO A 73 22.13 2.01 5.23
N GLY A 74 23.16 1.20 4.99
CA GLY A 74 23.19 0.21 3.91
C GLY A 74 22.29 -1.00 4.16
N HIS A 75 21.87 -1.20 5.42
CA HIS A 75 21.05 -2.31 5.84
C HIS A 75 19.61 -1.85 6.08
N GLY A 76 18.67 -2.43 5.33
CA GLY A 76 17.25 -2.39 5.70
C GLY A 76 16.94 -3.43 6.76
N HIS A 77 15.72 -3.97 6.79
CA HIS A 77 15.37 -5.11 7.64
C HIS A 77 15.87 -6.46 7.09
N ASP A 78 17.13 -6.50 6.64
CA ASP A 78 17.77 -7.69 6.08
C ASP A 78 18.22 -8.68 7.18
N ALA A 79 18.98 -9.71 6.78
CA ALA A 79 19.46 -10.72 7.70
C ALA A 79 20.43 -10.17 8.75
N VAL A 80 21.28 -9.20 8.39
CA VAL A 80 22.26 -8.58 9.29
C VAL A 80 21.53 -7.73 10.32
N TRP A 81 20.63 -6.85 9.88
CA TRP A 81 19.81 -6.07 10.80
C TRP A 81 18.99 -6.95 11.74
N ARG A 82 18.36 -8.01 11.22
CA ARG A 82 17.50 -8.89 12.03
C ARG A 82 18.30 -9.67 13.07
N ALA A 83 19.52 -10.10 12.72
CA ALA A 83 20.43 -10.75 13.66
C ALA A 83 20.81 -9.77 14.78
N THR A 84 21.24 -8.55 14.44
CA THR A 84 21.59 -7.51 15.41
C THR A 84 20.39 -7.14 16.29
N ALA A 85 19.20 -6.92 15.70
CA ALA A 85 17.98 -6.59 16.43
C ALA A 85 17.66 -7.64 17.49
N ARG A 86 17.67 -8.93 17.13
CA ARG A 86 17.43 -10.02 18.09
C ARG A 86 18.50 -10.13 19.15
N HIS A 87 19.77 -9.93 18.77
CA HIS A 87 20.89 -9.96 19.71
C HIS A 87 20.75 -8.91 20.81
N ILE A 88 20.25 -7.71 20.48
CA ILE A 88 20.02 -6.63 21.46
C ILE A 88 18.64 -6.70 22.14
N GLY A 89 17.87 -7.76 21.91
CA GLY A 89 16.58 -8.00 22.56
C GLY A 89 15.37 -7.36 21.88
N CYS A 90 15.50 -6.89 20.62
CA CYS A 90 14.35 -6.56 19.78
C CYS A 90 13.72 -7.82 19.17
N SER A 91 12.41 -7.78 18.94
CA SER A 91 11.65 -8.83 18.25
C SER A 91 12.21 -9.17 16.85
N GLY A 92 12.80 -8.17 16.17
CA GLY A 92 13.23 -8.28 14.77
C GLY A 92 12.06 -8.24 13.78
N GLU A 93 10.88 -7.81 14.24
CA GLU A 93 9.72 -7.60 13.39
C GLU A 93 9.76 -6.23 12.71
N ARG A 94 9.25 -6.19 11.47
CA ARG A 94 9.24 -4.96 10.65
C ARG A 94 8.14 -3.98 11.02
N THR A 95 7.05 -4.51 11.58
CA THR A 95 5.84 -3.76 11.90
C THR A 95 5.37 -4.19 13.28
N SER A 96 5.29 -3.25 14.22
CA SER A 96 4.54 -3.48 15.44
C SER A 96 3.04 -3.53 15.10
N SER A 97 2.33 -4.47 15.73
CA SER A 97 0.87 -4.63 15.61
C SER A 97 0.09 -3.68 16.53
N GLY A 98 0.77 -2.77 17.22
CA GLY A 98 0.20 -1.97 18.29
C GLY A 98 -0.79 -0.89 17.80
N PRO A 99 -1.44 -0.20 18.76
CA PRO A 99 -2.40 0.87 18.51
C PRO A 99 -1.86 1.95 17.56
N ARG A 100 -2.70 2.39 16.62
CA ARG A 100 -2.40 3.49 15.71
C ARG A 100 -3.20 4.72 16.13
N VAL A 101 -2.63 5.91 15.96
CA VAL A 101 -3.40 7.14 16.09
C VAL A 101 -4.47 7.15 15.00
N ALA A 102 -5.74 7.21 15.39
CA ALA A 102 -6.82 7.36 14.43
C ALA A 102 -6.64 8.67 13.64
N GLY A 103 -6.78 8.59 12.32
CA GLY A 103 -6.78 9.78 11.49
C GLY A 103 -8.11 10.55 11.61
N PRO A 104 -8.11 11.89 11.47
CA PRO A 104 -9.33 12.70 11.57
C PRO A 104 -10.33 12.45 10.44
N TRP A 105 -9.89 11.83 9.34
CA TRP A 105 -10.78 11.36 8.29
C TRP A 105 -11.30 9.97 8.65
N VAL A 106 -12.58 9.86 8.95
CA VAL A 106 -13.23 8.59 9.26
C VAL A 106 -14.12 8.19 8.10
N GLY A 107 -13.89 7.00 7.58
CA GLY A 107 -14.61 6.43 6.47
C GLY A 107 -15.52 5.29 6.95
N THR A 108 -16.80 5.35 6.61
CA THR A 108 -17.78 4.31 6.94
C THR A 108 -18.46 3.79 5.68
N CYS A 109 -18.49 2.47 5.51
CA CYS A 109 -19.24 1.83 4.41
C CYS A 109 -20.69 1.51 4.82
N PRO A 110 -21.59 1.17 3.88
CA PRO A 110 -22.99 0.84 4.21
C PRO A 110 -23.17 -0.32 5.19
N ALA A 111 -22.22 -1.26 5.23
CA ALA A 111 -22.20 -2.36 6.20
C ALA A 111 -21.65 -1.97 7.59
N GLY A 112 -21.31 -0.70 7.82
CA GLY A 112 -20.85 -0.20 9.12
C GLY A 112 -19.34 -0.33 9.40
N HIS A 113 -18.56 -0.96 8.51
CA HIS A 113 -17.10 -1.02 8.70
C HIS A 113 -16.45 0.36 8.68
N VAL A 114 -15.60 0.64 9.68
CA VAL A 114 -14.91 1.92 9.87
C VAL A 114 -13.42 1.85 9.50
N THR A 115 -12.94 2.78 8.68
CA THR A 115 -11.52 3.00 8.37
C THR A 115 -11.13 4.44 8.73
N THR A 116 -9.87 4.69 9.09
CA THR A 116 -9.38 6.05 9.36
C THR A 116 -8.22 6.43 8.44
N ARG A 117 -8.06 7.73 8.16
CA ARG A 117 -6.97 8.29 7.35
C ARG A 117 -6.48 9.62 7.94
N HIS A 118 -5.16 9.83 7.89
CA HIS A 118 -4.59 11.12 8.29
C HIS A 118 -4.73 12.18 7.21
N ARG A 119 -4.70 11.77 5.94
CA ARG A 119 -4.84 12.67 4.79
C ARG A 119 -6.23 12.58 4.21
N ARG A 120 -6.69 13.70 3.66
CA ARG A 120 -7.91 13.79 2.88
C ARG A 120 -7.92 12.74 1.76
N PRO A 121 -8.98 11.94 1.61
CA PRO A 121 -9.13 11.02 0.49
C PRO A 121 -9.13 11.77 -0.84
N ALA A 122 -8.29 11.31 -1.78
CA ALA A 122 -8.20 11.91 -3.11
C ALA A 122 -9.10 11.20 -4.13
N ARG A 123 -9.48 9.94 -3.89
CA ARG A 123 -10.25 9.07 -4.79
C ARG A 123 -11.38 8.39 -4.03
N VAL A 124 -12.44 8.01 -4.74
CA VAL A 124 -13.50 7.18 -4.15
C VAL A 124 -12.94 5.79 -3.85
N LEU A 125 -13.34 5.23 -2.71
CA LEU A 125 -12.88 3.92 -2.23
C LEU A 125 -14.09 3.07 -1.87
N SER A 126 -14.02 1.78 -2.18
CA SER A 126 -14.91 0.75 -1.65
C SER A 126 -14.30 0.07 -0.42
N CYS A 127 -15.16 -0.50 0.41
CA CYS A 127 -14.73 -1.25 1.58
C CYS A 127 -14.14 -2.61 1.19
N GLY A 128 -12.83 -2.77 1.37
CA GLY A 128 -12.16 -4.06 1.15
C GLY A 128 -12.54 -5.17 2.13
N ARG A 129 -13.21 -4.84 3.25
CA ARG A 129 -13.78 -5.83 4.18
C ARG A 129 -15.11 -6.39 3.70
N CYS A 130 -15.87 -5.62 2.92
CA CYS A 130 -17.12 -6.12 2.32
C CYS A 130 -16.85 -7.06 1.15
N GLY A 131 -15.72 -6.89 0.45
CA GLY A 131 -15.31 -7.79 -0.61
C GLY A 131 -14.03 -7.35 -1.32
N PRO A 132 -13.43 -8.23 -2.12
CA PRO A 132 -12.27 -7.87 -2.94
C PRO A 132 -12.69 -6.99 -4.12
N GLY A 133 -11.90 -5.96 -4.39
CA GLY A 133 -12.11 -5.09 -5.55
C GLY A 133 -12.98 -3.86 -5.28
N PHE A 134 -13.24 -3.10 -6.34
CA PHE A 134 -14.08 -1.92 -6.27
C PHE A 134 -15.54 -2.30 -6.50
N ASP A 135 -16.41 -1.88 -5.59
CA ASP A 135 -17.85 -2.12 -5.65
C ASP A 135 -18.60 -0.82 -5.26
N PRO A 136 -19.42 -0.25 -6.17
CA PRO A 136 -20.24 0.93 -5.89
C PRO A 136 -21.16 0.77 -4.67
N GLY A 137 -21.67 -0.43 -4.40
CA GLY A 137 -22.54 -0.72 -3.25
C GLY A 137 -21.79 -0.65 -1.91
N ASN A 138 -20.46 -0.64 -1.94
CA ASN A 138 -19.60 -0.63 -0.77
C ASN A 138 -18.76 0.65 -0.63
N VAL A 139 -19.15 1.73 -1.30
CA VAL A 139 -18.44 3.01 -1.27
C VAL A 139 -18.39 3.58 0.14
N VAL A 140 -17.18 3.97 0.55
CA VAL A 140 -16.88 4.56 1.85
C VAL A 140 -17.27 6.03 1.85
N ARG A 141 -18.12 6.43 2.79
CA ARG A 141 -18.49 7.83 3.07
C ARG A 141 -17.58 8.41 4.14
N TRP A 142 -17.21 9.67 4.00
CA TRP A 142 -16.17 10.28 4.83
C TRP A 142 -16.72 11.38 5.74
N THR A 143 -16.25 11.39 6.99
CA THR A 143 -16.33 12.52 7.91
C THR A 143 -14.94 13.09 8.16
N PHE A 144 -14.86 14.35 8.57
CA PHE A 144 -13.63 15.00 9.04
C PHE A 144 -13.88 15.65 10.39
N GLY A 145 -13.19 15.18 11.43
CA GLY A 145 -13.42 15.67 12.78
C GLY A 145 -14.83 15.38 13.32
N GLY A 146 -15.48 14.32 12.82
CA GLY A 146 -16.86 13.96 13.16
C GLY A 146 -17.91 14.47 12.18
N GLU A 147 -17.61 15.56 11.46
CA GLU A 147 -18.56 16.19 10.54
C GLU A 147 -18.58 15.51 9.16
N PRO A 148 -19.77 15.19 8.60
CA PRO A 148 -19.89 14.66 7.25
C PRO A 148 -19.28 15.60 6.19
N VAL A 149 -18.45 15.05 5.30
CA VAL A 149 -17.86 15.82 4.20
C VAL A 149 -18.61 15.51 2.91
N PRO A 150 -19.38 16.47 2.34
CA PRO A 150 -20.11 16.24 1.11
C PRO A 150 -19.14 16.05 -0.07
N ALA A 151 -19.54 15.26 -1.06
CA ALA A 151 -18.71 15.00 -2.24
C ALA A 151 -18.28 16.28 -2.97
N ALA A 152 -19.12 17.32 -2.98
CA ALA A 152 -18.81 18.62 -3.58
C ALA A 152 -17.61 19.33 -2.91
N ALA A 153 -17.38 19.07 -1.62
CA ALA A 153 -16.25 19.64 -0.88
C ALA A 153 -14.94 18.84 -1.10
N MET A 154 -14.99 17.67 -1.75
CA MET A 154 -13.83 16.79 -1.96
C MET A 154 -12.98 17.24 -3.17
N PRO A 155 -11.70 16.78 -3.27
CA PRO A 155 -10.82 17.12 -4.39
C PRO A 155 -11.42 16.77 -5.76
N ALA A 156 -10.95 17.45 -6.82
CA ALA A 156 -11.47 17.26 -8.19
C ALA A 156 -11.44 15.79 -8.65
N SER A 157 -10.38 15.05 -8.34
CA SER A 157 -10.26 13.63 -8.65
C SER A 157 -11.33 12.77 -7.97
N TYR A 158 -11.69 13.10 -6.73
CA TYR A 158 -12.76 12.42 -6.00
C TYR A 158 -14.11 12.74 -6.62
N ARG A 159 -14.36 14.01 -6.96
CA ARG A 159 -15.59 14.45 -7.62
C ARG A 159 -15.77 13.77 -8.98
N ALA A 160 -14.70 13.66 -9.77
CA ALA A 160 -14.72 12.93 -11.04
C ALA A 160 -15.07 11.45 -10.85
N ASP A 161 -14.53 10.78 -9.83
CA ASP A 161 -14.90 9.39 -9.53
C ASP A 161 -16.39 9.28 -9.13
N VAL A 162 -16.92 10.23 -8.35
CA VAL A 162 -18.35 10.25 -7.98
C VAL A 162 -19.24 10.42 -9.21
N GLU A 163 -18.85 11.30 -10.14
CA GLU A 163 -19.60 11.52 -11.37
C GLU A 163 -19.59 10.28 -12.27
N LEU A 164 -18.44 9.62 -12.38
CA LEU A 164 -18.33 8.34 -13.10
C LEU A 164 -19.25 7.27 -12.49
N LEU A 165 -19.37 7.23 -11.15
CA LEU A 165 -20.25 6.28 -10.48
C LEU A 165 -21.72 6.56 -10.75
N ARG A 166 -22.14 7.83 -10.72
CA ARG A 166 -23.52 8.24 -11.03
C ARG A 166 -23.90 7.93 -12.47
N THR A 167 -23.03 8.28 -13.41
CA THR A 167 -23.26 8.04 -14.85
C THR A 167 -23.17 6.56 -15.22
N GLY A 168 -22.28 5.81 -14.57
CA GLY A 168 -22.14 4.36 -14.76
C GLY A 168 -23.25 3.50 -14.12
N THR A 169 -24.00 4.01 -13.14
CA THR A 169 -25.18 3.32 -12.58
C THR A 169 -26.48 3.60 -13.36
N ALA A 170 -26.52 4.63 -14.22
CA ALA A 170 -27.68 4.94 -15.06
C ALA A 170 -27.84 4.01 -16.28
N GLY A 171 -26.87 3.13 -16.53
CA GLY A 171 -26.95 2.08 -17.55
C GLY A 171 -27.25 0.72 -16.94
N THR A 172 -28.53 0.36 -16.77
CA THR A 172 -28.91 -1.05 -16.68
C THR A 172 -28.70 -1.70 -18.05
N GLY A 173 -27.50 -2.23 -18.28
CA GLY A 173 -27.18 -3.02 -19.46
C GLY A 173 -25.68 -3.20 -19.67
N GLY A 174 -25.11 -4.29 -19.15
CA GLY A 174 -23.77 -4.77 -19.50
C GLY A 174 -22.68 -4.41 -18.49
N ALA A 175 -22.46 -5.30 -17.53
CA ALA A 175 -21.31 -5.23 -16.64
C ALA A 175 -19.99 -5.33 -17.42
N ALA A 176 -19.23 -4.24 -17.51
CA ALA A 176 -17.78 -4.34 -17.67
C ALA A 176 -17.18 -4.67 -16.29
N GLY A 177 -17.33 -5.93 -15.87
CA GLY A 177 -16.55 -6.49 -14.79
C GLY A 177 -15.04 -6.45 -15.12
N PRO A 178 -14.15 -6.83 -14.19
CA PRO A 178 -12.75 -7.07 -14.55
C PRO A 178 -12.77 -8.09 -15.69
N GLY A 179 -12.26 -7.71 -16.87
CA GLY A 179 -12.22 -8.62 -18.02
C GLY A 179 -11.64 -9.99 -17.63
N PRO A 180 -12.02 -11.06 -18.36
CA PRO A 180 -11.71 -12.43 -17.98
C PRO A 180 -10.22 -12.60 -17.74
N ARG A 181 -9.78 -13.22 -16.62
CA ARG A 181 -8.36 -13.48 -16.33
C ARG A 181 -7.82 -14.54 -17.28
N LEU A 182 -7.14 -14.10 -18.33
CA LEU A 182 -6.56 -15.00 -19.32
C LEU A 182 -5.24 -15.60 -18.82
N PRO A 183 -4.98 -16.90 -19.04
CA PRO A 183 -3.69 -17.51 -18.74
C PRO A 183 -2.52 -16.80 -19.43
N VAL A 184 -1.34 -16.83 -18.81
CA VAL A 184 -0.08 -16.47 -19.50
C VAL A 184 0.06 -17.37 -20.74
N GLY A 185 0.40 -16.77 -21.88
CA GLY A 185 0.40 -17.42 -23.18
C GLY A 185 -0.83 -17.11 -24.05
N SER A 186 -1.91 -16.59 -23.47
CA SER A 186 -3.12 -16.20 -24.20
C SER A 186 -2.86 -15.03 -25.15
N TRP A 187 -3.48 -15.05 -26.32
CA TRP A 187 -3.43 -13.95 -27.27
C TRP A 187 -4.57 -12.98 -27.03
N VAL A 188 -4.28 -11.69 -27.11
CA VAL A 188 -5.26 -10.62 -26.90
C VAL A 188 -5.10 -9.51 -27.93
N ARG A 189 -6.21 -8.83 -28.23
CA ARG A 189 -6.25 -7.54 -28.90
C ARG A 189 -6.43 -6.45 -27.85
N VAL A 190 -5.65 -5.39 -27.96
CA VAL A 190 -5.77 -4.20 -27.11
C VAL A 190 -6.94 -3.35 -27.61
N GLY A 191 -7.97 -3.23 -26.80
CA GLY A 191 -9.12 -2.35 -27.04
C GLY A 191 -8.88 -0.91 -26.57
N GLY A 192 -9.92 -0.07 -26.68
CA GLY A 192 -9.90 1.35 -26.33
C GLY A 192 -9.49 2.27 -27.48
N GLY A 193 -9.34 3.57 -27.21
CA GLY A 193 -9.05 4.61 -28.22
C GLY A 193 -7.63 5.19 -28.18
N GLY A 194 -6.68 4.50 -27.51
CA GLY A 194 -5.30 4.97 -27.37
C GLY A 194 -4.40 4.64 -28.56
N PRO A 195 -3.13 5.10 -28.56
CA PRO A 195 -2.18 4.89 -29.66
C PRO A 195 -1.83 3.42 -29.94
N HIS A 196 -2.20 2.51 -29.04
CA HIS A 196 -1.99 1.08 -29.17
C HIS A 196 -3.28 0.30 -29.41
N ALA A 197 -4.41 0.98 -29.61
CA ALA A 197 -5.68 0.35 -29.95
C ALA A 197 -5.56 -0.51 -31.21
N GLY A 198 -6.12 -1.71 -31.18
CA GLY A 198 -6.02 -2.69 -32.25
C GLY A 198 -4.72 -3.52 -32.25
N SER A 199 -3.72 -3.17 -31.43
CA SER A 199 -2.49 -3.96 -31.31
C SER A 199 -2.80 -5.35 -30.77
N THR A 200 -2.17 -6.37 -31.35
CA THR A 200 -2.29 -7.76 -30.89
C THR A 200 -1.01 -8.22 -30.21
N GLY A 201 -1.13 -9.03 -29.17
CA GLY A 201 0.03 -9.61 -28.50
C GLY A 201 -0.30 -10.73 -27.53
N GLN A 202 0.75 -11.33 -26.98
CA GLN A 202 0.64 -12.44 -26.04
C GLN A 202 0.73 -11.94 -24.59
N VAL A 203 -0.14 -12.45 -23.72
CA VAL A 203 -0.06 -12.22 -22.28
C VAL A 203 1.20 -12.90 -21.75
N VAL A 204 2.14 -12.11 -21.22
CA VAL A 204 3.40 -12.62 -20.66
C VAL A 204 3.44 -12.57 -19.13
N ALA A 205 2.58 -11.76 -18.51
CA ALA A 205 2.44 -11.72 -17.06
C ALA A 205 1.07 -11.15 -16.64
N LEU A 206 0.61 -11.59 -15.47
CA LEU A 206 -0.61 -11.11 -14.81
C LEU A 206 -0.26 -10.19 -13.64
N GLY A 207 -0.81 -8.99 -13.65
CA GLY A 207 -0.89 -8.12 -12.49
C GLY A 207 -2.23 -8.26 -11.77
N ARG A 208 -2.41 -7.49 -10.70
CA ARG A 208 -3.66 -7.48 -9.91
C ARG A 208 -4.90 -7.03 -10.69
N SER A 209 -4.73 -6.20 -11.72
CA SER A 209 -5.82 -5.63 -12.53
C SER A 209 -5.45 -5.37 -14.00
N ARG A 210 -4.31 -5.91 -14.46
CA ARG A 210 -3.69 -5.59 -15.76
C ARG A 210 -2.85 -6.75 -16.29
N TYR A 211 -2.82 -6.90 -17.59
CA TYR A 211 -1.90 -7.76 -18.33
C TYR A 211 -0.60 -7.01 -18.64
N ARG A 212 0.52 -7.74 -18.66
CA ARG A 212 1.64 -7.38 -19.54
C ARG A 212 1.47 -8.15 -20.85
N VAL A 213 1.36 -7.43 -21.95
CA VAL A 213 1.13 -7.99 -23.28
C VAL A 213 2.35 -7.71 -24.14
N ARG A 214 3.02 -8.76 -24.62
CA ARG A 214 4.13 -8.62 -25.58
C ARG A 214 3.56 -8.46 -26.98
N THR A 215 3.77 -7.30 -27.56
CA THR A 215 3.39 -6.94 -28.94
C THR A 215 4.64 -6.81 -29.82
N ARG A 216 4.47 -6.59 -31.12
CA ARG A 216 5.59 -6.28 -32.04
C ARG A 216 6.33 -4.98 -31.68
N GLY A 217 5.64 -4.02 -31.08
CA GLY A 217 6.21 -2.73 -30.66
C GLY A 217 6.78 -2.74 -29.24
N GLY A 218 6.84 -3.91 -28.57
CA GLY A 218 7.31 -4.04 -27.19
C GLY A 218 6.22 -4.50 -26.22
N VAL A 219 6.51 -4.39 -24.91
CA VAL A 219 5.61 -4.87 -23.85
C VAL A 219 4.67 -3.75 -23.40
N LEU A 220 3.38 -3.95 -23.58
CA LEU A 220 2.33 -3.03 -23.15
C LEU A 220 1.73 -3.47 -21.81
N THR A 221 1.26 -2.49 -21.03
CA THR A 221 0.45 -2.73 -19.84
C THR A 221 -1.01 -2.45 -20.18
N VAL A 222 -1.85 -3.49 -20.14
CA VAL A 222 -3.24 -3.42 -20.63
C VAL A 222 -4.21 -3.76 -19.50
N PRO A 223 -5.15 -2.88 -19.12
CA PRO A 223 -6.21 -3.22 -18.16
C PRO A 223 -7.00 -4.45 -18.61
N PHE A 224 -7.47 -5.28 -17.68
CA PHE A 224 -8.20 -6.50 -18.04
C PHE A 224 -9.42 -6.24 -18.92
N ALA A 225 -10.13 -5.15 -18.66
CA ALA A 225 -11.31 -4.74 -19.42
C ALA A 225 -11.02 -4.28 -20.86
N LEU A 226 -9.75 -4.06 -21.22
CA LEU A 226 -9.33 -3.59 -22.55
C LEU A 226 -8.52 -4.66 -23.31
N ALA A 227 -8.59 -5.91 -22.89
CA ALA A 227 -7.91 -7.01 -23.55
C ALA A 227 -8.94 -8.01 -24.05
N ASP A 228 -9.24 -7.94 -25.35
CA ASP A 228 -10.17 -8.85 -26.00
C ASP A 228 -9.44 -10.15 -26.34
N PRO A 229 -9.90 -11.32 -25.84
CA PRO A 229 -9.26 -12.60 -26.16
C PRO A 229 -9.29 -12.84 -27.67
N LEU A 230 -8.16 -13.27 -28.22
CA LEU A 230 -8.07 -13.77 -29.58
C LEU A 230 -7.86 -15.28 -29.55
N PRO A 231 -8.46 -16.04 -30.49
CA PRO A 231 -7.99 -17.39 -30.74
C PRO A 231 -6.50 -17.30 -31.07
N GLY A 232 -5.68 -18.08 -30.37
CA GLY A 232 -4.24 -18.11 -30.61
C GLY A 232 -3.96 -18.38 -32.10
N PRO A 233 -2.77 -18.02 -32.61
CA PRO A 233 -2.40 -18.35 -33.98
C PRO A 233 -2.64 -19.85 -34.17
N ARG A 234 -3.49 -20.20 -35.14
CA ARG A 234 -3.64 -21.60 -35.56
C ARG A 234 -2.25 -22.02 -36.04
N THR A 235 -1.58 -22.86 -35.27
CA THR A 235 -0.50 -23.66 -35.81
C THR A 235 -1.16 -24.49 -36.91
N GLY A 236 -0.92 -24.11 -38.17
CA GLY A 236 -1.24 -24.99 -39.29
C GLY A 236 -0.57 -26.35 -39.05
N PRO A 237 -1.12 -27.44 -39.58
CA PRO A 237 -0.47 -28.74 -39.47
C PRO A 237 0.98 -28.62 -39.97
N SER A 238 1.92 -29.14 -39.20
CA SER A 238 3.31 -29.31 -39.64
C SER A 238 3.32 -29.91 -41.05
N PRO A 239 4.17 -29.43 -41.97
CA PRO A 239 4.46 -30.22 -43.15
C PRO A 239 5.00 -31.56 -42.64
N GLY A 240 4.31 -32.64 -42.99
CA GLY A 240 4.75 -33.99 -42.67
C GLY A 240 6.16 -34.22 -43.22
N PRO A 241 6.92 -35.17 -42.65
CA PRO A 241 8.26 -35.46 -43.13
C PRO A 241 8.19 -35.83 -44.62
N VAL A 242 8.94 -35.08 -45.43
CA VAL A 242 9.20 -35.41 -46.83
C VAL A 242 10.01 -36.71 -46.82
N GLY A 243 9.47 -37.75 -47.45
CA GLY A 243 10.18 -39.02 -47.69
C GLY A 243 11.26 -38.88 -48.74
#